data_AF-A0A0U2R595-F1
#
_entry.id   AF-A0A0U2R595-F1
#
_cell.length_a   1.000
_cell.length_b   1.000
_cell.length_c   1.000
_cell.angle_alpha   90.00
_cell.angle_beta   90.00
_cell.angle_gamma   90.00
#
_symmetry.space_group_name_H-M   'P 1'
#
loop_
_entity.id
_entity.type
_entity.pdbx_description
1 polymer ?
#
loop_
_entity_poly.entity_id
_entity_poly.type
_entity_poly.pdbx_seq_one_letter_code
_entity_poly.pdbx_strand_id
1 'polypeptide(L)'
;MKRLFLITTALTSLMAGAVHAQSDSSILRSLPAEVQKDIEETRTSCRSTDNEINSGDSGLIQFLLRSRKAVLVDNIELCGGCYHGYNCTNRGTRFVRVYALFGHAWRMVLSNDNITGDIFVSNVPGRYRPEGQQLNALVVNLFIGNEECPTRRAGSMSEQSWEARSCVV
;
A
#
# COMPACT_ATOMS: atom_id res chain seq x y z
N MET A 1 10.95 -75.46 -7.00
CA MET A 1 12.35 -74.96 -7.11
C MET A 1 12.30 -73.45 -6.95
N LYS A 2 12.97 -72.92 -5.91
CA LYS A 2 13.09 -71.49 -5.59
C LYS A 2 13.95 -70.79 -6.66
N ARG A 3 13.54 -69.60 -7.10
CA ARG A 3 14.47 -68.59 -7.63
C ARG A 3 14.20 -67.25 -6.97
N LEU A 4 15.14 -66.91 -6.10
CA LEU A 4 15.36 -65.64 -5.44
C LEU A 4 15.77 -64.61 -6.50
N PHE A 5 15.19 -63.42 -6.49
CA PHE A 5 15.81 -62.23 -7.10
C PHE A 5 15.79 -61.10 -6.09
N LEU A 6 17.00 -60.62 -5.75
CA LEU A 6 17.30 -59.52 -4.85
C LEU A 6 16.75 -58.20 -5.42
N ILE A 7 16.00 -57.45 -4.61
CA ILE A 7 15.67 -56.06 -4.90
C ILE A 7 16.74 -55.20 -4.21
N THR A 8 17.63 -54.63 -5.00
CA THR A 8 18.62 -53.65 -4.57
C THR A 8 17.93 -52.33 -4.24
N THR A 9 18.12 -51.87 -3.00
CA THR A 9 17.72 -50.56 -2.50
C THR A 9 18.54 -49.46 -3.17
N ALA A 10 17.89 -48.53 -3.87
CA ALA A 10 18.47 -47.25 -4.24
C ALA A 10 17.86 -46.14 -3.36
N LEU A 11 18.60 -45.77 -2.30
CA LEU A 11 18.33 -44.59 -1.49
C LEU A 11 18.58 -43.35 -2.36
N THR A 12 17.51 -42.73 -2.87
CA THR A 12 17.58 -41.39 -3.49
C THR A 12 17.39 -40.36 -2.39
N SER A 13 18.49 -40.02 -1.71
CA SER A 13 18.59 -38.81 -0.91
C SER A 13 19.12 -37.71 -1.81
N LEU A 14 18.28 -36.77 -2.25
CA LEU A 14 18.75 -35.49 -2.75
C LEU A 14 17.69 -34.39 -2.53
N MET A 15 17.98 -33.62 -1.50
CA MET A 15 17.76 -32.17 -1.43
C MET A 15 16.31 -31.72 -1.57
N ALA A 16 15.57 -31.83 -0.46
CA ALA A 16 14.62 -30.79 -0.12
C ALA A 16 15.42 -29.49 -0.01
N GLY A 17 15.52 -28.76 -1.13
CA GLY A 17 15.97 -27.39 -1.12
C GLY A 17 15.11 -26.68 -0.09
N ALA A 18 15.74 -26.24 0.99
CA ALA A 18 15.13 -25.29 1.89
C ALA A 18 14.69 -24.14 1.00
N VAL A 19 13.39 -24.09 0.71
CA VAL A 19 12.74 -22.85 0.33
C VAL A 19 13.03 -21.97 1.53
N HIS A 20 14.12 -21.20 1.44
CA HIS A 20 14.27 -20.02 2.26
C HIS A 20 13.02 -19.23 1.92
N ALA A 21 12.00 -19.37 2.76
CA ALA A 21 11.02 -18.32 2.97
C ALA A 21 11.88 -17.11 3.28
N GLN A 22 12.18 -16.35 2.24
CA GLN A 22 12.82 -15.07 2.32
C GLN A 22 11.85 -14.31 3.22
N SER A 23 12.23 -14.19 4.49
CA SER A 23 11.53 -13.37 5.47
C SER A 23 11.33 -12.04 4.77
N ASP A 24 10.12 -11.78 4.30
CA ASP A 24 9.76 -10.50 3.73
C ASP A 24 10.00 -9.52 4.86
N SER A 25 11.13 -8.83 4.78
CA SER A 25 11.53 -7.85 5.76
C SER A 25 10.41 -6.82 5.77
N SER A 26 9.64 -6.78 6.85
CA SER A 26 8.48 -5.90 7.00
C SER A 26 8.82 -4.49 6.50
N ILE A 27 7.98 -3.97 5.60
CA ILE A 27 8.13 -2.60 5.09
C ILE A 27 8.08 -1.61 6.24
N LEU A 28 7.19 -1.83 7.21
CA LEU A 28 7.11 -0.99 8.41
C LEU A 28 8.49 -0.84 9.07
N ARG A 29 9.19 -1.95 9.32
CA ARG A 29 10.50 -1.93 9.98
C ARG A 29 11.59 -1.24 9.16
N SER A 30 11.39 -1.11 7.85
CA SER A 30 12.32 -0.42 6.96
C SER A 30 12.10 1.09 6.89
N LEU A 31 10.93 1.60 7.32
CA LEU A 31 10.60 3.03 7.29
C LEU A 31 11.42 3.82 8.32
N PRO A 32 11.51 5.15 8.21
CA PRO A 32 12.15 5.99 9.22
C PRO A 32 11.47 5.81 10.59
N ALA A 33 12.24 5.91 11.68
CA ALA A 33 11.75 5.61 13.02
C ALA A 33 10.57 6.53 13.42
N GLU A 34 10.60 7.80 13.02
CA GLU A 34 9.48 8.71 13.24
C GLU A 34 8.19 8.27 12.53
N VAL A 35 8.30 7.69 11.33
CA VAL A 35 7.15 7.18 10.56
C VAL A 35 6.61 5.91 11.19
N GLN A 36 7.49 5.01 11.64
CA GLN A 36 7.08 3.79 12.36
C GLN A 36 6.29 4.13 13.62
N LYS A 37 6.81 5.09 14.41
CA LYS A 37 6.16 5.56 15.64
C LYS A 37 4.77 6.13 15.34
N ASP A 38 4.67 7.00 14.35
CA ASP A 38 3.41 7.66 13.97
C ASP A 38 2.35 6.67 13.46
N ILE A 39 2.75 5.64 12.71
CA ILE A 39 1.86 4.54 12.30
C ILE A 39 1.30 3.79 13.51
N GLU A 40 2.16 3.45 14.48
CA GLU A 40 1.73 2.72 15.68
C GLU A 40 0.88 3.58 16.64
N GLU A 41 1.18 4.88 16.74
CA GLU A 41 0.33 5.83 17.48
C GLU A 41 -1.05 5.94 16.82
N THR A 42 -1.10 6.02 15.49
CA THR A 42 -2.36 6.03 14.73
C THR A 42 -3.16 4.75 15.00
N ARG A 43 -2.56 3.57 14.85
CA ARG A 43 -3.19 2.27 15.14
C ARG A 43 -3.69 2.18 16.57
N THR A 44 -2.93 2.72 17.51
CA THR A 44 -3.33 2.76 18.93
C THR A 44 -4.55 3.66 19.13
N SER A 45 -4.67 4.77 18.41
CA SER A 45 -5.86 5.62 18.46
C SER A 45 -7.12 4.93 17.91
N CYS A 46 -6.96 4.05 16.91
CA CYS A 46 -8.05 3.25 16.34
C CYS A 46 -8.61 2.20 17.32
N ARG A 47 -7.90 1.84 18.41
CA ARG A 47 -8.32 0.81 19.39
C ARG A 47 -9.65 1.11 20.10
N SER A 48 -10.08 2.37 20.06
CA SER A 48 -11.36 2.81 20.63
C SER A 48 -12.59 2.42 19.80
N THR A 49 -12.37 1.84 18.62
CA THR A 49 -13.39 1.38 17.67
C THR A 49 -13.28 -0.14 17.51
N ASP A 50 -14.42 -0.86 17.41
CA ASP A 50 -14.52 -2.33 17.30
C ASP A 50 -13.89 -2.94 16.01
N ASN A 51 -13.01 -2.22 15.32
CA ASN A 51 -12.35 -2.70 14.11
C ASN A 51 -11.17 -3.62 14.46
N GLU A 52 -10.94 -4.63 13.63
CA GLU A 52 -9.72 -5.43 13.71
C GLU A 52 -8.51 -4.54 13.38
N ILE A 53 -7.66 -4.31 14.38
CA ILE A 53 -6.56 -3.36 14.24
C ILE A 53 -5.44 -4.03 13.46
N ASN A 54 -5.10 -3.40 12.33
CA ASN A 54 -4.00 -3.83 11.49
C ASN A 54 -2.67 -3.81 12.26
N SER A 55 -1.85 -4.85 12.06
CA SER A 55 -0.50 -4.96 12.62
C SER A 55 0.53 -5.27 11.55
N GLY A 56 1.81 -5.04 11.84
CA GLY A 56 2.88 -5.24 10.87
C GLY A 56 2.69 -4.37 9.63
N ASP A 57 2.67 -4.98 8.45
CA ASP A 57 2.48 -4.26 7.18
C ASP A 57 1.00 -4.10 6.79
N SER A 58 0.05 -4.58 7.59
CA SER A 58 -1.38 -4.45 7.26
C SER A 58 -1.83 -2.98 7.26
N GLY A 59 -2.67 -2.60 6.29
CA GLY A 59 -3.06 -1.20 6.05
C GLY A 59 -1.98 -0.33 5.39
N LEU A 60 -0.80 -0.88 5.08
CA LEU A 60 0.21 -0.23 4.25
C LEU A 60 0.03 -0.64 2.79
N ILE A 61 -0.37 0.29 1.94
CA ILE A 61 -0.58 0.00 0.52
C ILE A 61 0.75 0.11 -0.21
N GLN A 62 1.27 -1.02 -0.69
CA GLN A 62 2.57 -1.09 -1.36
C GLN A 62 2.42 -1.08 -2.89
N PHE A 63 3.30 -0.35 -3.57
CA PHE A 63 3.40 -0.34 -5.03
C PHE A 63 4.81 0.06 -5.47
N LEU A 64 5.08 -0.02 -6.77
CA LEU A 64 6.30 0.49 -7.39
C LEU A 64 6.04 1.85 -8.03
N LEU A 65 6.76 2.89 -7.60
CA LEU A 65 6.73 4.21 -8.21
C LEU A 65 7.97 4.38 -9.08
N ARG A 66 7.81 4.37 -10.41
CA ARG A 66 8.95 4.42 -11.37
C ARG A 66 10.03 3.39 -11.01
N SER A 67 9.63 2.13 -10.79
CA SER A 67 10.48 1.00 -10.36
C SER A 67 11.10 1.10 -8.96
N ARG A 68 10.66 2.04 -8.12
CA ARG A 68 11.10 2.16 -6.71
C ARG A 68 10.02 1.61 -5.80
N LYS A 69 10.41 0.91 -4.73
CA LYS A 69 9.46 0.55 -3.66
C LYS A 69 8.82 1.81 -3.09
N ALA A 70 7.51 1.82 -3.02
CA ALA A 70 6.73 2.90 -2.45
C ALA A 70 5.65 2.33 -1.54
N VAL A 71 5.28 3.11 -0.53
CA VAL A 71 4.21 2.80 0.40
C VAL A 71 3.33 4.01 0.59
N LEU A 72 2.03 3.81 0.49
CA LEU A 72 1.02 4.76 0.86
C LEU A 72 0.56 4.46 2.29
N VAL A 73 0.56 5.52 3.09
CA VAL A 73 0.14 5.53 4.49
C VAL A 73 -1.12 6.38 4.56
N ASP A 74 -2.26 5.73 4.82
CA ASP A 74 -3.57 6.34 5.01
C ASP A 74 -4.14 5.87 6.36
N ASN A 75 -4.56 6.81 7.20
CA ASN A 75 -5.11 6.52 8.52
C ASN A 75 -6.35 5.61 8.47
N ILE A 76 -7.20 5.72 7.43
CA ILE A 76 -8.36 4.82 7.30
C ILE A 76 -7.88 3.38 7.09
N GLU A 77 -6.93 3.19 6.18
CA GLU A 77 -6.36 1.87 5.86
C GLU A 77 -5.63 1.29 7.09
N LEU A 78 -4.90 2.12 7.84
CA LEU A 78 -4.26 1.70 9.09
C LEU A 78 -5.27 1.29 10.17
N CYS A 79 -6.43 1.95 10.23
CA CYS A 79 -7.49 1.62 11.18
C CYS A 79 -8.42 0.49 10.72
N GLY A 80 -8.30 0.01 9.48
CA GLY A 80 -9.23 -0.95 8.89
C GLY A 80 -10.65 -0.40 8.70
N GLY A 81 -10.81 0.92 8.66
CA GLY A 81 -12.12 1.59 8.58
C GLY A 81 -12.17 2.93 9.29
N CYS A 82 -13.40 3.43 9.52
CA CYS A 82 -13.63 4.67 10.27
C CYS A 82 -13.11 4.53 11.70
N TYR A 83 -12.56 5.62 12.25
CA TYR A 83 -11.98 5.63 13.60
C TYR A 83 -12.47 6.84 14.39
N HIS A 84 -12.23 6.85 15.70
CA HIS A 84 -12.74 7.91 16.57
C HIS A 84 -12.22 9.30 16.16
N GLY A 85 -13.14 10.26 15.98
CA GLY A 85 -12.85 11.60 15.44
C GLY A 85 -12.94 11.71 13.91
N TYR A 86 -13.05 10.59 13.19
CA TYR A 86 -13.21 10.54 11.75
C TYR A 86 -14.36 9.60 11.37
N ASN A 87 -15.57 10.16 11.22
CA ASN A 87 -16.71 9.38 10.74
C ASN A 87 -16.70 9.30 9.20
N CYS A 88 -16.92 8.10 8.64
CA CYS A 88 -16.98 7.94 7.19
C CYS A 88 -18.20 8.63 6.55
N THR A 89 -19.12 9.16 7.36
CA THR A 89 -20.30 9.91 6.93
C THR A 89 -20.02 11.38 6.60
N ASN A 90 -19.03 12.04 7.22
CA ASN A 90 -18.84 13.48 7.02
C ASN A 90 -17.87 13.85 5.89
N ARG A 91 -17.41 12.89 5.06
CA ARG A 91 -16.34 13.11 4.06
C ARG A 91 -15.16 13.91 4.68
N GLY A 92 -14.81 13.59 5.92
CA GLY A 92 -13.79 14.33 6.66
C GLY A 92 -12.47 14.35 5.89
N THR A 93 -11.69 15.39 6.04
CA THR A 93 -10.35 15.43 5.47
C THR A 93 -9.42 14.57 6.30
N ARG A 94 -8.51 13.86 5.65
CA ARG A 94 -7.49 13.09 6.33
C ARG A 94 -6.13 13.28 5.70
N PHE A 95 -5.13 13.00 6.52
CA PHE A 95 -3.76 13.06 6.12
C PHE A 95 -3.32 11.76 5.47
N VAL A 96 -2.80 11.87 4.25
CA VAL A 96 -2.27 10.77 3.46
C VAL A 96 -0.86 11.11 3.03
N ARG A 97 0.03 10.13 3.12
CA ARG A 97 1.43 10.27 2.71
C ARG A 97 1.83 9.12 1.80
N VAL A 98 2.73 9.42 0.88
CA VAL A 98 3.46 8.39 0.12
C VAL A 98 4.94 8.54 0.39
N TYR A 99 5.58 7.44 0.76
CA TYR A 99 7.03 7.34 0.88
C TYR A 99 7.56 6.46 -0.26
N ALA A 100 8.68 6.85 -0.86
CA ALA A 100 9.39 6.07 -1.86
C ALA A 100 10.84 5.85 -1.44
N LEU A 101 11.38 4.66 -1.77
CA LEU A 101 12.74 4.27 -1.42
C LEU A 101 13.73 4.77 -2.48
N PHE A 102 14.65 5.64 -2.06
CA PHE A 102 15.75 6.15 -2.86
C PHE A 102 17.08 5.58 -2.35
N GLY A 103 17.58 4.55 -3.04
CA GLY A 103 18.74 3.80 -2.57
C GLY A 103 18.40 3.08 -1.26
N HIS A 104 18.93 3.59 -0.15
CA HIS A 104 18.69 3.05 1.20
C HIS A 104 17.85 3.97 2.09
N ALA A 105 17.33 5.08 1.55
CA ALA A 105 16.59 6.08 2.32
C ALA A 105 15.15 6.22 1.79
N TRP A 106 14.18 6.09 2.69
CA TRP A 106 12.80 6.46 2.41
C TRP A 106 12.65 7.97 2.37
N ARG A 107 11.94 8.47 1.37
CA ARG A 107 11.63 9.89 1.22
C ARG A 107 10.14 10.06 1.00
N MET A 108 9.54 11.03 1.69
CA MET A 108 8.17 11.44 1.44
C MET A 108 8.10 12.10 0.06
N VAL A 109 7.23 11.59 -0.80
CA VAL A 109 7.03 12.09 -2.18
C VAL A 109 5.63 12.65 -2.40
N LEU A 110 4.70 12.39 -1.48
CA LEU A 110 3.38 13.00 -1.42
C LEU A 110 3.00 13.18 0.05
N SER A 111 2.41 14.34 0.36
CA SER A 111 1.88 14.70 1.67
C SER A 111 0.68 15.61 1.46
N ASN A 112 -0.51 15.18 1.88
CA ASN A 112 -1.72 15.99 1.71
C ASN A 112 -2.71 15.69 2.84
N ASP A 113 -3.22 16.75 3.47
CA ASP A 113 -4.14 16.74 4.62
C ASP A 113 -5.61 17.00 4.24
N ASN A 114 -5.87 17.23 2.95
CA ASN A 114 -7.17 17.55 2.39
C ASN A 114 -7.81 16.37 1.64
N ILE A 115 -7.29 15.15 1.77
CA ILE A 115 -7.85 13.99 1.07
C ILE A 115 -9.16 13.54 1.73
N THR A 116 -10.15 13.24 0.90
CA THR A 116 -11.49 12.78 1.28
C THR A 116 -11.89 11.54 0.46
N GLY A 117 -12.93 10.84 0.92
CA GLY A 117 -13.47 9.68 0.22
C GLY A 117 -12.45 8.55 0.02
N ASP A 118 -12.69 7.70 -0.96
CA ASP A 118 -11.83 6.54 -1.23
C ASP A 118 -10.58 6.94 -2.02
N ILE A 119 -9.50 6.19 -1.82
CA ILE A 119 -8.28 6.28 -2.63
C ILE A 119 -8.26 5.10 -3.58
N PHE A 120 -8.09 5.37 -4.87
CA PHE A 120 -7.96 4.33 -5.87
C PHE A 120 -6.51 4.24 -6.36
N VAL A 121 -5.88 3.09 -6.11
CA VAL A 121 -4.53 2.78 -6.58
C VAL A 121 -4.64 1.86 -7.80
N SER A 122 -4.34 2.40 -8.98
CA SER A 122 -4.28 1.66 -10.23
C SER A 122 -2.85 1.25 -10.52
N ASN A 123 -2.65 -0.04 -10.84
CA ASN A 123 -1.37 -0.55 -11.30
C ASN A 123 -1.39 -0.85 -12.80
N VAL A 124 -0.23 -0.73 -13.44
CA VAL A 124 -0.01 -1.14 -14.82
C VAL A 124 -0.23 -2.65 -14.89
N PRO A 125 -1.11 -3.17 -15.75
CA PRO A 125 -1.29 -4.61 -15.89
C PRO A 125 0.04 -5.29 -16.23
N GLY A 126 0.41 -6.31 -15.47
CA GLY A 126 1.62 -7.08 -15.77
C GLY A 126 1.43 -7.90 -17.05
N ARG A 127 2.47 -8.05 -17.87
CA ARG A 127 2.43 -8.92 -19.07
C ARG A 127 2.13 -10.39 -18.74
N TYR A 128 2.48 -10.83 -17.52
CA TYR A 128 2.36 -12.23 -17.07
C TYR A 128 1.63 -12.39 -15.72
N ARG A 129 1.28 -11.29 -15.05
CA ARG A 129 0.44 -11.28 -13.83
C ARG A 129 -0.59 -10.16 -13.98
N PRO A 130 -1.88 -10.42 -13.73
CA PRO A 130 -2.91 -9.37 -13.84
C PRO A 130 -2.67 -8.23 -12.84
N GLU A 131 -2.10 -8.55 -11.68
CA GLU A 131 -1.65 -7.60 -10.67
C GLU A 131 -0.22 -7.16 -10.97
N GLY A 132 -0.04 -6.21 -11.89
CA GLY A 132 1.25 -5.52 -11.92
C GLY A 132 1.46 -4.73 -10.64
N GLN A 133 2.72 -4.51 -10.26
CA GLN A 133 3.06 -3.72 -9.07
C GLN A 133 3.42 -2.27 -9.41
N GLN A 134 3.64 -1.95 -10.68
CA GLN A 134 3.99 -0.60 -11.12
C GLN A 134 2.76 0.29 -11.06
N LEU A 135 2.84 1.36 -10.27
CA LEU A 135 1.80 2.38 -10.21
C LEU A 135 1.56 2.94 -11.63
N ASN A 136 0.30 2.91 -12.05
CA ASN A 136 -0.22 3.57 -13.23
C ASN A 136 -0.83 4.92 -12.85
N ALA A 137 -1.74 4.92 -11.87
CA ALA A 137 -2.40 6.12 -11.39
C ALA A 137 -2.76 5.99 -9.90
N LEU A 138 -2.65 7.10 -9.18
CA LEU A 138 -3.20 7.29 -7.84
C LEU A 138 -4.32 8.33 -7.98
N VAL A 139 -5.56 7.93 -7.69
CA VAL A 139 -6.73 8.82 -7.78
C VAL A 139 -7.25 9.07 -6.38
N VAL A 140 -7.40 10.35 -6.03
CA VAL A 140 -7.84 10.81 -4.70
C VAL A 140 -8.90 11.90 -4.88
N ASN A 141 -9.77 12.07 -3.88
CA ASN A 141 -10.64 13.24 -3.82
C ASN A 141 -10.05 14.27 -2.85
N LEU A 142 -10.11 15.56 -3.19
CA LEU A 142 -9.66 16.65 -2.33
C LEU A 142 -10.87 17.44 -1.81
N PHE A 143 -10.85 17.80 -0.53
CA PHE A 143 -11.87 18.64 0.10
C PHE A 143 -11.86 20.07 -0.45
N ILE A 144 -10.66 20.60 -0.69
CA ILE A 144 -10.41 21.89 -1.31
C ILE A 144 -9.51 21.61 -2.52
N GLY A 145 -9.87 22.12 -3.69
CA GLY A 145 -9.05 21.98 -4.90
C GLY A 145 -7.66 22.59 -4.68
N ASN A 146 -6.62 21.97 -5.22
CA ASN A 146 -5.26 22.48 -5.11
C ASN A 146 -5.07 23.71 -6.02
N GLU A 147 -4.75 24.88 -5.47
CA GLU A 147 -4.50 26.12 -6.25
C GLU A 147 -3.26 26.01 -7.15
N GLU A 148 -2.27 25.20 -6.77
CA GLU A 148 -1.05 24.96 -7.55
C GLU A 148 -1.31 24.03 -8.76
N CYS A 149 -2.49 23.41 -8.83
CA CYS A 149 -2.94 22.52 -9.89
C CYS A 149 -4.32 22.98 -10.39
N PRO A 150 -4.39 23.96 -11.32
CA PRO A 150 -5.65 24.60 -11.68
C PRO A 150 -6.67 23.58 -12.17
N THR A 151 -7.73 23.42 -11.39
CA THR A 151 -8.85 22.52 -11.69
C THR A 151 -9.57 23.03 -12.95
N ARG A 152 -9.67 22.18 -13.99
CA ARG A 152 -10.65 22.44 -15.05
C ARG A 152 -12.03 22.24 -14.43
N ARG A 153 -12.82 23.32 -14.37
CA ARG A 153 -14.23 23.24 -13.95
C ARG A 153 -14.94 22.21 -14.84
N ALA A 154 -15.65 21.27 -14.21
CA ALA A 154 -16.57 20.38 -14.92
C ALA A 154 -17.60 21.22 -15.70
N GLY A 155 -18.01 20.76 -16.88
CA GLY A 155 -18.97 21.48 -17.72
C GLY A 155 -20.38 21.52 -17.11
N SER A 156 -20.65 20.66 -16.11
CA SER A 156 -21.90 20.64 -15.35
C SER A 156 -21.71 20.02 -13.96
N MET A 157 -22.66 20.24 -13.05
CA MET A 157 -22.65 19.68 -11.68
C MET A 157 -22.80 18.13 -11.64
N SER A 158 -23.18 17.51 -12.75
CA SER A 158 -23.30 16.05 -12.90
C SER A 158 -22.04 15.38 -13.47
N GLU A 159 -21.08 16.16 -13.94
CA GLU A 159 -19.81 15.64 -14.44
C GLU A 159 -18.80 15.58 -13.29
N GLN A 160 -18.33 14.37 -12.96
CA GLN A 160 -17.18 14.20 -12.07
C GLN A 160 -16.00 14.99 -12.67
N SER A 161 -15.40 15.87 -11.89
CA SER A 161 -14.19 16.58 -12.31
C SER A 161 -13.06 15.58 -12.43
N TRP A 162 -12.65 15.28 -13.66
CA TRP A 162 -11.52 14.39 -13.94
C TRP A 162 -10.22 15.21 -13.93
N GLU A 163 -9.33 14.88 -13.01
CA GLU A 163 -7.95 15.34 -13.06
C GLU A 163 -7.19 14.50 -14.10
N ALA A 164 -7.18 14.97 -15.35
CA ALA A 164 -6.30 14.44 -16.37
C ALA A 164 -5.12 15.40 -16.57
N ARG A 165 -4.03 15.18 -15.81
CA ARG A 165 -2.62 15.23 -16.24
C ARG A 165 -1.67 15.46 -15.06
N SER A 166 -0.87 14.43 -14.77
CA SER A 166 0.51 14.47 -14.29
C SER A 166 0.94 15.72 -13.51
N CYS A 167 0.76 15.69 -12.19
CA CYS A 167 1.57 16.50 -11.28
C CYS A 167 2.97 15.88 -11.28
N VAL A 168 3.87 16.46 -12.08
CA VAL A 168 5.30 16.13 -12.02
C VAL A 168 5.84 16.80 -10.77
N VAL A 169 6.05 16.00 -9.72
CA VAL A 169 7.12 16.27 -8.74
C VAL A 169 8.46 15.95 -9.39
#